data_AF-A0A925ZPW6-F1
#
_entry.id   AF-A0A925ZPW6-F1
#
_cell.length_a   1.000
_cell.length_b   1.000
_cell.length_c   1.000
_cell.angle_alpha   90.00
_cell.angle_beta   90.00
_cell.angle_gamma   90.00
#
_symmetry.space_group_name_H-M   'P 1'
#
loop_
_entity.id
_entity.type
_entity.pdbx_description
1 polymer ?
#
loop_
_entity_poly.entity_id
_entity_poly.type
_entity_poly.pdbx_seq_one_letter_code
_entity_poly.pdbx_strand_id
1 'polypeptide(L)'
;VAAFGFAVAVIALVRPLAFRFVFRKAIPNGVARLFMGWFGPRGLSSLLLALLAVQAAIPQAEYLLAIIGVVVLVSVVAHGITATPVSTWYGNVAEQPKRDRVLVSQE
;
A
#
# COMPACT_ATOMS: atom_id res chain seq x y z
N VAL A 1 -17.29 -9.24 -13.36
CA VAL A 1 -15.94 -8.76 -13.75
C VAL A 1 -15.74 -7.27 -13.45
N ALA A 2 -16.60 -6.37 -13.91
CA ALA A 2 -16.48 -4.92 -13.65
C ALA A 2 -16.49 -4.52 -12.16
N ALA A 3 -17.36 -5.13 -11.35
CA ALA A 3 -17.43 -4.86 -9.90
C ALA A 3 -16.16 -5.29 -9.13
N PHE A 4 -15.49 -6.37 -9.58
CA PHE A 4 -14.21 -6.81 -9.01
C PHE A 4 -13.08 -5.82 -9.34
N GLY A 5 -13.03 -5.35 -10.58
CA GLY A 5 -12.07 -4.31 -10.99
C GLY A 5 -12.26 -3.01 -10.20
N PHE A 6 -13.51 -2.59 -9.99
CA PHE A 6 -13.83 -1.42 -9.18
C PHE A 6 -13.44 -1.60 -7.71
N ALA A 7 -13.74 -2.75 -7.09
CA ALA A 7 -13.37 -3.03 -5.71
C ALA A 7 -11.84 -3.03 -5.51
N VAL A 8 -11.10 -3.67 -6.42
CA VAL A 8 -9.63 -3.67 -6.41
C VAL A 8 -9.08 -2.25 -6.57
N ALA A 9 -9.63 -1.49 -7.52
CA ALA A 9 -9.23 -0.10 -7.74
C ALA A 9 -9.50 0.79 -6.53
N VAL A 10 -10.69 0.70 -5.92
CA VAL A 10 -11.04 1.45 -4.71
C VAL A 10 -10.13 1.06 -3.55
N ILE A 11 -9.89 -0.23 -3.31
CA ILE A 11 -9.04 -0.68 -2.20
C ILE A 11 -7.58 -0.23 -2.39
N ALA A 12 -7.08 -0.28 -3.63
CA ALA A 12 -5.73 0.14 -3.99
C ALA A 12 -5.57 1.67 -3.99
N LEU A 13 -6.60 2.45 -4.33
CA LEU A 13 -6.55 3.91 -4.42
C LEU A 13 -6.89 4.62 -3.11
N VAL A 14 -7.79 4.06 -2.30
CA VAL A 14 -8.26 4.69 -1.05
C VAL A 14 -7.11 4.93 -0.08
N ARG A 15 -6.18 3.98 0.06
CA ARG A 15 -5.07 4.10 1.02
C ARG A 15 -4.05 5.18 0.63
N PRO A 16 -3.48 5.24 -0.59
CA PRO A 16 -2.57 6.31 -0.97
C PRO A 16 -3.26 7.69 -0.99
N LEU A 17 -4.55 7.77 -1.32
CA LEU A 17 -5.31 9.02 -1.18
C LEU A 17 -5.49 9.42 0.29
N ALA A 18 -5.96 8.51 1.14
CA ALA A 18 -6.16 8.79 2.56
C ALA A 18 -4.86 9.19 3.25
N PHE A 19 -3.74 8.51 2.95
CA PHE A 19 -2.42 8.87 3.46
C PHE A 19 -1.98 10.26 2.97
N ARG A 20 -2.21 10.62 1.70
CA ARG A 20 -1.90 11.95 1.16
C ARG A 20 -2.67 13.06 1.86
N PHE A 21 -3.92 12.82 2.25
CA PHE A 21 -4.75 13.80 2.94
C PHE A 21 -4.44 13.89 4.45
N VAL A 22 -4.28 12.75 5.13
CA VAL A 22 -4.06 12.72 6.59
C VAL A 22 -2.66 13.21 6.96
N PHE A 23 -1.63 12.74 6.26
CA PHE A 23 -0.24 13.12 6.58
C PHE A 23 0.21 14.42 5.92
N ARG A 24 -0.75 15.20 5.41
CA ARG A 24 -0.46 16.37 4.59
C ARG A 24 0.31 17.46 5.33
N LYS A 25 0.06 17.61 6.63
CA LYS A 25 0.78 18.51 7.55
C LYS A 25 2.03 17.89 8.16
N ALA A 26 2.03 16.59 8.44
CA ALA A 26 3.11 15.93 9.18
C ALA A 26 4.35 15.66 8.31
N ILE A 27 4.18 15.43 7.00
CA ILE A 27 5.26 15.00 6.11
C ILE A 27 5.24 15.88 4.87
N PRO A 28 6.03 16.98 4.80
CA PRO A 28 5.97 17.94 3.70
C PRO A 28 6.31 17.33 2.33
N ASN A 29 7.23 16.36 2.32
CA ASN A 29 7.68 15.69 1.11
C ASN A 29 6.57 14.77 0.55
N GLY A 30 6.01 15.15 -0.60
CA GLY A 30 4.96 14.40 -1.30
C GLY A 30 5.41 13.00 -1.73
N VAL A 31 6.68 12.83 -2.12
CA VAL A 31 7.25 11.55 -2.53
C VAL A 31 7.36 10.61 -1.33
N ALA A 32 7.87 11.11 -0.20
CA ALA A 32 7.94 10.34 1.05
C ALA A 32 6.57 9.87 1.53
N ARG A 33 5.54 10.74 1.46
CA ARG A 33 4.15 10.35 1.76
C ARG A 33 3.64 9.24 0.86
N LEU A 34 3.91 9.33 -0.44
CA LEU A 34 3.45 8.32 -1.40
C LEU A 34 4.15 6.99 -1.17
N PHE A 35 5.46 7.02 -0.92
CA PHE A 35 6.26 5.86 -0.55
C PHE A 35 5.72 5.17 0.71
N MET A 36 5.50 5.90 1.79
CA MET A 36 4.89 5.35 3.02
C MET A 36 3.46 4.82 2.81
N GLY A 37 2.67 5.49 1.97
CA GLY A 37 1.33 5.03 1.61
C GLY A 37 1.32 3.70 0.84
N TRP A 38 2.35 3.50 0.00
CA TRP A 38 2.57 2.29 -0.81
C TRP A 38 3.04 1.10 0.04
N PHE A 39 3.92 1.29 1.04
CA PHE A 39 4.49 0.19 1.85
C PHE A 39 3.59 -0.33 3.00
N GLY A 40 2.29 -0.43 2.79
CA GLY A 40 1.36 -1.00 3.79
C GLY A 40 0.57 -2.17 3.23
N PRO A 41 1.16 -3.37 3.15
CA PRO A 41 0.46 -4.54 2.64
C PRO A 41 -0.76 -4.83 3.51
N ARG A 42 -1.94 -4.82 2.90
CA ARG A 42 -3.14 -5.35 3.55
C ARG A 42 -3.07 -6.87 3.52
N GLY A 43 -3.58 -7.52 4.56
CA GLY A 43 -3.75 -8.96 4.49
C GLY A 43 -4.35 -9.56 5.74
N LEU A 44 -3.61 -9.42 6.83
CA LEU A 44 -3.85 -10.25 8.01
C LEU A 44 -5.17 -9.88 8.71
N SER A 45 -5.45 -8.59 8.90
CA SER A 45 -6.70 -8.15 9.55
C SER A 45 -7.95 -8.58 8.78
N SER A 46 -7.95 -8.46 7.44
CA SER A 46 -9.10 -8.87 6.62
C SER A 46 -9.31 -10.38 6.63
N LEU A 47 -8.23 -11.17 6.63
CA LEU A 47 -8.30 -12.63 6.81
C LEU A 47 -8.85 -13.01 8.19
N LEU A 48 -8.38 -12.35 9.26
CA LEU A 48 -8.88 -12.61 10.62
C LEU A 48 -10.36 -12.29 10.76
N LEU A 49 -10.83 -11.18 10.18
CA LEU A 49 -12.26 -10.82 10.21
C LEU A 49 -13.10 -11.81 9.39
N ALA A 50 -12.60 -12.27 8.25
CA ALA A 50 -13.26 -13.30 7.45
C ALA A 50 -13.32 -14.65 8.19
N LEU A 51 -12.23 -15.04 8.84
CA LEU A 51 -12.17 -16.21 9.70
C LEU A 51 -13.16 -16.08 10.88
N LEU A 52 -13.27 -14.90 11.49
CA LEU A 52 -14.26 -14.66 12.54
C LEU A 52 -15.69 -14.86 12.04
N ALA A 53 -16.00 -14.44 10.80
CA ALA A 53 -17.30 -14.67 10.19
C ALA A 53 -17.58 -16.17 9.92
N VAL A 54 -16.56 -16.93 9.50
CA VAL A 54 -16.66 -18.39 9.37
C VAL A 54 -16.94 -19.04 10.72
N GLN A 55 -16.20 -18.63 11.76
CA GLN A 55 -16.39 -19.12 13.13
C GLN A 55 -17.78 -18.79 13.69
N ALA A 56 -18.39 -17.69 13.27
CA ALA A 56 -19.75 -17.29 13.62
C ALA A 56 -20.84 -17.99 12.77
N ALA A 57 -20.47 -18.95 11.92
CA ALA A 57 -21.38 -19.69 11.03
C ALA A 57 -22.25 -18.77 10.15
N ILE A 58 -21.70 -17.62 9.75
CA ILE A 58 -22.39 -16.69 8.85
C ILE A 58 -22.56 -17.38 7.48
N PRO A 59 -23.76 -17.34 6.87
CA PRO A 59 -23.98 -17.87 5.53
C PRO A 59 -22.95 -17.34 4.53
N GLN A 60 -22.39 -18.22 3.70
CA GLN A 60 -21.40 -17.90 2.66
C GLN A 60 -20.05 -17.31 3.16
N ALA A 61 -19.75 -17.37 4.45
CA ALA A 61 -18.49 -16.84 4.99
C ALA A 61 -17.23 -17.55 4.43
N GLU A 62 -17.31 -18.85 4.14
CA GLU A 62 -16.18 -19.58 3.51
C GLU A 62 -15.86 -19.07 2.10
N TYR A 63 -16.90 -18.75 1.33
CA TYR A 63 -16.75 -18.15 0.00
C TYR A 63 -16.12 -16.75 0.09
N LEU A 64 -16.55 -15.95 1.08
CA LEU A 64 -15.96 -14.65 1.37
C LEU A 64 -14.48 -14.79 1.77
N LEU A 65 -14.16 -15.75 2.63
CA LEU A 65 -12.78 -16.05 3.05
C LEU A 65 -11.91 -16.44 1.86
N ALA A 66 -12.41 -17.26 0.93
CA ALA A 66 -11.68 -17.63 -0.28
C ALA A 66 -11.37 -16.41 -1.16
N ILE A 67 -12.35 -15.52 -1.38
CA ILE A 67 -12.14 -14.27 -2.13
C ILE A 67 -11.09 -13.40 -1.44
N ILE A 68 -11.22 -13.19 -0.13
CA ILE A 68 -10.29 -12.39 0.66
C ILE A 68 -8.89 -13.01 0.59
N GLY A 69 -8.76 -14.33 0.69
CA GLY A 69 -7.51 -15.06 0.51
C GLY A 69 -6.81 -14.75 -0.81
N VAL A 70 -7.52 -14.83 -1.92
CA VAL A 70 -6.96 -14.51 -3.25
C VAL A 70 -6.54 -13.04 -3.33
N VAL A 71 -7.39 -12.11 -2.87
CA VAL A 71 -7.08 -10.67 -2.88
C VAL A 71 -5.82 -10.37 -2.05
N VAL A 72 -5.71 -10.97 -0.87
CA VAL A 72 -4.56 -10.80 0.02
C VAL A 72 -3.30 -11.39 -0.60
N LEU A 73 -3.37 -12.58 -1.19
CA LEU A 73 -2.24 -13.22 -1.86
C LEU A 73 -1.72 -12.33 -3.00
N VAL A 74 -2.60 -11.86 -3.88
CA VAL A 74 -2.23 -10.96 -4.99
C VAL A 74 -1.62 -9.67 -4.46
N SER A 75 -2.20 -9.08 -3.41
CA SER A 75 -1.69 -7.86 -2.78
C SER A 75 -0.28 -8.05 -2.22
N VAL A 76 -0.02 -9.14 -1.49
CA VAL A 76 1.29 -9.45 -0.90
C VAL A 76 2.33 -9.68 -1.98
N VAL A 77 2.01 -10.45 -3.03
CA VAL A 77 2.91 -10.69 -4.16
C VAL A 77 3.23 -9.39 -4.89
N ALA A 78 2.23 -8.56 -5.20
CA ALA A 78 2.44 -7.27 -5.86
C ALA A 78 3.32 -6.31 -5.02
N HIS A 79 3.10 -6.25 -3.70
CA HIS A 79 3.94 -5.45 -2.81
C HIS A 79 5.36 -6.02 -2.70
N GLY A 80 5.51 -7.35 -2.63
CA GLY A 80 6.81 -8.02 -2.59
C GLY A 80 7.64 -7.73 -3.84
N ILE A 81 7.03 -7.86 -5.02
CA ILE A 81 7.69 -7.56 -6.31
C ILE A 81 8.08 -6.09 -6.38
N THR A 82 7.23 -5.19 -5.90
CA THR A 82 7.50 -3.74 -5.95
C THR A 82 8.39 -3.22 -4.82
N ALA A 83 8.70 -4.05 -3.81
CA ALA A 83 9.44 -3.62 -2.63
C ALA A 83 10.85 -3.10 -2.97
N THR A 84 11.66 -3.91 -3.65
CA THR A 84 13.02 -3.53 -4.04
C THR A 84 13.05 -2.35 -5.02
N PRO A 85 12.37 -2.38 -6.18
CA PRO A 85 12.48 -1.30 -7.17
C PRO A 85 11.95 0.03 -6.65
N VAL A 86 10.86 0.04 -5.89
CA VAL A 86 10.28 1.30 -5.35
C VAL A 86 11.17 1.86 -4.23
N SER A 87 11.81 1.02 -3.43
CA SER A 87 12.77 1.45 -2.40
C SER A 87 14.01 2.09 -3.01
N THR A 88 14.59 1.47 -4.05
CA THR A 88 15.75 2.04 -4.76
C THR A 88 15.40 3.36 -5.44
N TRP A 89 14.23 3.44 -6.10
CA TRP A 89 13.76 4.68 -6.71
C TRP A 89 13.59 5.80 -5.66
N TYR A 90 12.96 5.50 -4.52
CA TYR A 90 12.77 6.47 -3.45
C TYR A 90 14.10 6.94 -2.87
N GLY A 91 15.07 6.04 -2.64
CA GLY A 91 16.41 6.39 -2.18
C GLY A 91 17.09 7.39 -3.12
N ASN A 92 17.08 7.13 -4.43
CA ASN A 92 17.67 8.03 -5.41
C ASN A 92 17.02 9.43 -5.42
N VAL A 93 15.68 9.50 -5.32
CA VAL A 93 14.96 10.78 -5.26
C VAL A 93 15.23 11.52 -3.94
N ALA A 94 15.36 10.80 -2.83
CA ALA A 94 15.63 11.39 -1.52
C ALA A 94 17.08 11.91 -1.38
N GLU A 95 18.04 11.35 -2.13
CA GLU A 95 19.45 11.74 -2.08
C GLU A 95 19.80 12.97 -2.95
N GLN A 96 19.04 13.26 -4.01
CA GLN A 96 19.29 14.40 -4.91
C GLN A 96 19.43 15.76 -4.20
N PRO A 97 18.53 16.17 -3.28
CA PRO A 97 18.63 17.47 -2.61
C PRO A 97 19.88 17.63 -1.72
N LYS A 98 20.48 16.51 -1.28
CA LYS A 98 21.73 16.52 -0.50
C LYS A 98 22.94 16.67 -1.40
N ARG A 99 22.91 16.05 -2.59
CA ARG A 99 23.99 16.09 -3.57
C ARG A 99 24.19 17.50 -4.14
N ASP A 100 23.11 18.18 -4.51
CA ASP A 100 23.17 19.54 -5.08
C ASP A 100 23.75 20.57 -4.10
N ARG A 101 23.46 20.40 -2.80
CA ARG A 101 23.96 21.30 -1.74
C ARG A 101 25.46 21.14 -1.49
N VAL A 102 26.01 19.93 -1.65
CA VAL A 102 27.45 19.67 -1.53
C VAL A 102 28.20 20.30 -2.69
N LEU A 103 27.68 20.20 -3.92
CA LEU A 103 28.30 20.79 -5.10
C LEU A 103 28.39 22.32 -4.99
N VAL A 104 27.33 22.98 -4.53
CA VAL A 104 27.32 24.45 -4.31
C VAL A 104 28.28 24.90 -3.19
N SER A 105 28.56 24.05 -2.20
CA SER A 105 29.50 24.40 -1.11
C SER A 105 30.98 24.29 -1.48
N GLN A 106 31.27 23.70 -2.64
CA GLN A 106 32.64 23.46 -3.14
C GLN A 106 33.03 24.44 -4.26
N GLU A 107 32.13 25.38 -4.61
CA GLU A 107 32.35 26.51 -5.52
C GLU A 107 32.46 27.82 -4.72
#